data_AF-D3ASQ2-F1
#
_entry.id   AF-D3ASQ2-F1
#
_cell.length_a   1.000
_cell.length_b   1.000
_cell.length_c   1.000
_cell.angle_alpha   90.00
_cell.angle_beta   90.00
_cell.angle_gamma   90.00
#
_symmetry.space_group_name_H-M   'P 1'
#
loop_
_entity.id
_entity.type
_entity.pdbx_description
1 polymer ?
#
loop_
_entity_poly.entity_id
_entity_poly.type
_entity_poly.pdbx_seq_one_letter_code
_entity_poly.pdbx_strand_id
1 'polypeptide(L)'
;MEKKWSQEEKDGYRLIHNEGGKDLGISSGSRVAILSEDGYAFKDFLGTGKIVPYEDWRLPAGERAADLASRLSIEDIAGLMLYSAHQLIPAKGPLAAAFGGTYDGKAFEESGASPWDLTDQQKEFIVKDRVRHVLIMKLQDTETAVRWNNKLQALAENTGFGIPANNSSDPRHGAGSSAEYMGVTGEPISKWANGIGLTAAFEPEAVREFGEIGAAEYRALGITT
;
A
#
# COMPACT_ATOMS: atom_id res chain seq x y z
N MET A 1 -31.28 8.73 -14.84
CA MET A 1 -31.22 7.60 -13.90
C MET A 1 -30.95 8.14 -12.50
N GLU A 2 -31.46 7.47 -11.47
CA GLU A 2 -31.23 7.84 -10.08
C GLU A 2 -29.77 7.60 -9.68
N LYS A 3 -29.22 8.47 -8.83
CA LYS A 3 -27.85 8.35 -8.32
C LYS A 3 -27.80 7.25 -7.26
N LYS A 4 -26.98 6.22 -7.48
CA LYS A 4 -26.79 5.05 -6.61
C LYS A 4 -25.48 5.10 -5.81
N TRP A 5 -24.93 6.30 -5.62
CA TRP A 5 -23.70 6.47 -4.86
C TRP A 5 -23.72 7.70 -3.97
N SER A 6 -23.09 7.55 -2.81
CA SER A 6 -22.86 8.59 -1.83
C SER A 6 -21.35 8.76 -1.59
N GLN A 7 -20.94 9.86 -0.95
CA GLN A 7 -19.55 10.06 -0.58
C GLN A 7 -19.44 10.59 0.85
N GLU A 8 -18.35 10.24 1.50
CA GLU A 8 -17.97 10.67 2.84
C GLU A 8 -16.52 11.17 2.83
N GLU A 9 -16.26 12.33 3.44
CA GLU A 9 -14.90 12.82 3.69
C GLU A 9 -14.28 12.09 4.88
N LYS A 10 -13.03 11.67 4.74
CA LYS A 10 -12.20 11.04 5.77
C LYS A 10 -10.87 11.80 5.91
N ASP A 11 -10.05 11.43 6.89
CA ASP A 11 -8.72 12.03 7.05
C ASP A 11 -7.83 11.70 5.84
N GLY A 12 -7.68 12.67 4.93
CA GLY A 12 -6.81 12.60 3.75
C GLY A 12 -7.37 11.90 2.52
N TYR A 13 -8.66 11.49 2.51
CA TYR A 13 -9.31 10.87 1.36
C TYR A 13 -10.84 11.00 1.41
N ARG A 14 -11.51 10.81 0.26
CA ARG A 14 -12.97 10.63 0.19
C ARG A 14 -13.28 9.17 -0.08
N LEU A 15 -14.25 8.64 0.65
CA LEU A 15 -14.82 7.33 0.40
C LEU A 15 -16.12 7.49 -0.39
N ILE A 16 -16.24 6.82 -1.51
CA ILE A 16 -17.44 6.78 -2.34
C ILE A 16 -18.06 5.39 -2.21
N HIS A 17 -19.29 5.35 -1.74
CA HIS A 17 -20.06 4.12 -1.59
C HIS A 17 -20.99 3.95 -2.79
N ASN A 18 -20.79 2.88 -3.56
CA ASN A 18 -21.68 2.48 -4.66
C ASN A 18 -22.67 1.44 -4.14
N GLU A 19 -23.97 1.72 -4.17
CA GLU A 19 -25.01 0.83 -3.64
C GLU A 19 -25.07 -0.48 -4.44
N GLY A 20 -24.71 -1.60 -3.79
CA GLY A 20 -24.60 -2.90 -4.46
C GLY A 20 -23.42 -3.00 -5.43
N GLY A 21 -22.48 -2.05 -5.38
CA GLY A 21 -21.29 -1.97 -6.23
C GLY A 21 -19.97 -2.08 -5.45
N LYS A 22 -18.92 -1.45 -5.96
CA LYS A 22 -17.60 -1.37 -5.30
C LYS A 22 -17.35 0.01 -4.73
N ASP A 23 -16.82 0.05 -3.50
CA ASP A 23 -16.38 1.29 -2.88
C ASP A 23 -15.12 1.82 -3.53
N LEU A 24 -15.02 3.14 -3.64
CA LEU A 24 -13.86 3.84 -4.20
C LEU A 24 -13.29 4.78 -3.14
N GLY A 25 -12.03 4.63 -2.78
CA GLY A 25 -11.31 5.64 -2.00
C GLY A 25 -10.51 6.55 -2.92
N ILE A 26 -10.63 7.88 -2.82
CA ILE A 26 -9.86 8.83 -3.64
C ILE A 26 -9.08 9.78 -2.72
N SER A 27 -7.80 10.01 -2.98
CA SER A 27 -7.00 10.86 -2.09
C SER A 27 -7.49 12.30 -2.11
N SER A 28 -7.32 13.03 -1.00
CA SER A 28 -7.49 14.48 -1.01
C SER A 28 -6.49 15.09 -1.99
N GLY A 29 -6.97 15.97 -2.88
CA GLY A 29 -6.14 16.56 -3.95
C GLY A 29 -5.85 15.63 -5.14
N SER A 30 -6.53 14.48 -5.25
CA SER A 30 -6.39 13.60 -6.42
C SER A 30 -6.73 14.30 -7.73
N ARG A 31 -5.93 14.05 -8.77
CA ARG A 31 -6.19 14.48 -10.16
C ARG A 31 -7.29 13.66 -10.84
N VAL A 32 -7.67 12.53 -10.24
CA VAL A 32 -8.61 11.57 -10.82
C VAL A 32 -10.02 12.11 -10.68
N ALA A 33 -10.70 12.29 -11.81
CA ALA A 33 -12.10 12.70 -11.83
C ALA A 33 -13.02 11.52 -11.48
N ILE A 34 -14.21 11.84 -10.96
CA ILE A 34 -15.27 10.86 -10.74
C ILE A 34 -16.29 10.97 -11.86
N LEU A 35 -16.46 9.88 -12.60
CA LEU A 35 -17.52 9.75 -13.60
C LEU A 35 -18.76 9.13 -12.97
N SER A 36 -19.92 9.41 -13.54
CA SER A 36 -21.18 8.79 -13.15
C SER A 36 -21.86 8.17 -14.37
N GLU A 37 -22.05 6.85 -14.35
CA GLU A 37 -22.71 6.08 -15.41
C GLU A 37 -23.61 5.02 -14.78
N ASP A 38 -24.81 4.82 -15.33
CA ASP A 38 -25.84 3.92 -14.79
C ASP A 38 -26.22 4.14 -13.31
N GLY A 39 -25.97 5.34 -12.80
CA GLY A 39 -26.15 5.71 -11.40
C GLY A 39 -24.95 5.38 -10.50
N TYR A 40 -23.88 4.76 -11.01
CA TYR A 40 -22.68 4.37 -10.27
C TYR A 40 -21.51 5.31 -10.51
N ALA A 41 -20.59 5.39 -9.54
CA ALA A 41 -19.35 6.16 -9.62
C ALA A 41 -18.18 5.32 -10.13
N PHE A 42 -17.30 5.95 -10.91
CA PHE A 42 -16.07 5.38 -11.47
C PHE A 42 -14.93 6.39 -11.42
N LYS A 43 -13.70 5.90 -11.35
CA LYS A 43 -12.48 6.72 -11.38
C LYS A 43 -11.97 6.86 -12.81
N ASP A 44 -11.81 8.09 -13.29
CA ASP A 44 -11.21 8.40 -14.60
C ASP A 44 -9.71 8.66 -14.44
N PHE A 45 -8.94 7.57 -14.39
CA PHE A 45 -7.49 7.61 -14.26
C PHE A 45 -6.82 8.08 -15.55
N LEU A 46 -7.41 7.77 -16.70
CA LEU A 46 -6.92 8.19 -18.01
C LEU A 46 -7.31 9.64 -18.35
N GLY A 47 -8.27 10.24 -17.65
CA GLY A 47 -8.75 11.59 -17.91
C GLY A 47 -9.51 11.71 -19.24
N THR A 48 -10.17 10.65 -19.68
CA THR A 48 -10.84 10.60 -21.00
C THR A 48 -12.29 11.09 -20.96
N GLY A 49 -12.86 11.26 -19.76
CA GLY A 49 -14.27 11.53 -19.56
C GLY A 49 -15.19 10.34 -19.91
N LYS A 50 -14.62 9.16 -20.16
CA LYS A 50 -15.33 7.92 -20.48
C LYS A 50 -14.76 6.79 -19.64
N ILE A 51 -15.61 5.84 -19.26
CA ILE A 51 -15.17 4.65 -18.54
C ILE A 51 -14.55 3.68 -19.56
N VAL A 52 -13.25 3.44 -19.45
CA VAL A 52 -12.58 2.39 -20.23
C VAL A 52 -12.59 1.05 -19.47
N PRO A 53 -12.39 -0.11 -20.13
CA PRO A 53 -12.51 -1.41 -19.47
C PRO A 53 -11.65 -1.56 -18.21
N TYR A 54 -10.41 -1.06 -18.19
CA TYR A 54 -9.57 -1.10 -16.99
C TYR A 54 -10.15 -0.35 -15.76
N GLU A 55 -10.89 0.75 -16.00
CA GLU A 55 -11.51 1.59 -14.96
C GLU A 55 -12.87 1.04 -14.50
N ASP A 56 -13.49 0.19 -15.31
CA ASP A 56 -14.80 -0.39 -15.03
C ASP A 56 -14.69 -1.55 -14.03
N TRP A 57 -14.95 -1.25 -12.75
CA TRP A 57 -14.95 -2.25 -11.68
C TRP A 57 -16.05 -3.32 -11.83
N ARG A 58 -17.02 -3.15 -12.74
CA ARG A 58 -18.05 -4.15 -13.05
C ARG A 58 -17.49 -5.31 -13.86
N LEU A 59 -16.40 -5.09 -14.60
CA LEU A 59 -15.76 -6.12 -15.41
C LEU A 59 -14.89 -7.07 -14.57
N PRO A 60 -14.73 -8.34 -15.01
CA PRO A 60 -13.80 -9.28 -14.38
C PRO A 60 -12.37 -8.74 -14.33
N ALA A 61 -11.65 -9.03 -13.25
CA ALA A 61 -10.28 -8.56 -13.06
C ALA A 61 -9.34 -8.91 -14.24
N GLY A 62 -9.53 -10.07 -14.87
CA GLY A 62 -8.75 -10.47 -16.04
C GLY A 62 -8.95 -9.58 -17.27
N GLU A 63 -10.20 -9.15 -17.53
CA GLU A 63 -10.50 -8.22 -18.64
C GLU A 63 -9.91 -6.84 -18.38
N ARG A 64 -10.05 -6.35 -17.14
CA ARG A 64 -9.48 -5.07 -16.70
C ARG A 64 -7.95 -5.08 -16.81
N ALA A 65 -7.31 -6.17 -16.38
CA ALA A 65 -5.87 -6.34 -16.46
C ALA A 65 -5.37 -6.43 -17.92
N ALA A 66 -6.10 -7.13 -18.79
CA ALA A 66 -5.75 -7.22 -20.21
C ALA A 66 -5.84 -5.85 -20.91
N ASP A 67 -6.90 -5.08 -20.63
CA ASP A 67 -7.04 -3.71 -21.16
C ASP A 67 -5.92 -2.81 -20.63
N LEU A 68 -5.63 -2.83 -19.32
CA LEU A 68 -4.53 -2.07 -18.74
C LEU A 68 -3.20 -2.45 -19.39
N ALA A 69 -2.87 -3.74 -19.45
CA ALA A 69 -1.61 -4.24 -20.00
C ALA A 69 -1.41 -3.82 -21.47
N SER A 70 -2.48 -3.75 -22.26
CA SER A 70 -2.41 -3.28 -23.65
C SER A 70 -2.05 -1.78 -23.79
N ARG A 71 -2.19 -1.01 -22.70
CA ARG A 71 -1.91 0.43 -22.64
C ARG A 71 -0.54 0.76 -22.07
N LEU A 72 0.09 -0.19 -21.36
CA LEU A 72 1.37 0.03 -20.69
C LEU A 72 2.52 0.13 -21.68
N SER A 73 3.41 1.09 -21.45
CA SER A 73 4.71 1.12 -22.12
C SER A 73 5.63 0.02 -21.58
N ILE A 74 6.76 -0.24 -22.26
CA ILE A 74 7.77 -1.18 -21.76
C ILE A 74 8.33 -0.68 -20.42
N GLU A 75 8.46 0.64 -20.25
CA GLU A 75 8.92 1.27 -19.01
C GLU A 75 7.93 1.06 -17.87
N ASP A 76 6.61 1.15 -18.12
CA ASP A 76 5.60 0.82 -17.13
C ASP A 76 5.64 -0.66 -16.74
N ILE A 77 5.76 -1.55 -17.73
CA ILE A 77 5.90 -2.99 -17.47
C ILE A 77 7.15 -3.27 -16.65
N ALA A 78 8.29 -2.67 -16.99
CA ALA A 78 9.54 -2.83 -16.25
C ALA A 78 9.39 -2.37 -14.79
N GLY A 79 8.77 -1.21 -14.55
CA GLY A 79 8.49 -0.73 -13.19
C GLY A 79 7.64 -1.71 -12.39
N LEU A 80 6.62 -2.31 -13.00
CA LEU A 80 5.79 -3.33 -12.36
C LEU A 80 6.51 -4.65 -12.08
N MET A 81 7.64 -4.92 -12.73
CA MET A 81 8.43 -6.14 -12.52
C MET A 81 9.57 -5.96 -11.51
N LEU A 82 9.79 -4.73 -11.03
CA LEU A 82 10.87 -4.38 -10.12
C LEU A 82 10.37 -4.13 -8.71
N TYR A 83 11.28 -4.35 -7.76
CA TYR A 83 11.10 -4.04 -6.36
C TYR A 83 11.89 -2.78 -5.98
N SER A 84 11.37 -2.02 -5.02
CA SER A 84 12.14 -0.95 -4.39
C SER A 84 13.36 -1.51 -3.66
N ALA A 85 14.34 -0.64 -3.37
CA ALA A 85 15.28 -0.92 -2.30
C ALA A 85 14.54 -1.09 -0.94
N HIS A 86 15.22 -1.62 0.07
CA HIS A 86 14.68 -1.76 1.42
C HIS A 86 14.27 -0.40 1.99
N GLN A 87 13.03 -0.29 2.47
CA GLN A 87 12.49 0.95 3.03
C GLN A 87 12.48 0.93 4.55
N LEU A 88 12.94 2.04 5.14
CA LEU A 88 12.79 2.36 6.56
C LEU A 88 11.77 3.51 6.68
N ILE A 89 10.81 3.37 7.58
CA ILE A 89 9.73 4.35 7.74
C ILE A 89 9.64 4.75 9.22
N PRO A 90 10.12 5.96 9.59
CA PRO A 90 10.86 6.91 8.76
C PRO A 90 12.27 6.43 8.42
N ALA A 91 12.90 7.07 7.43
CA ALA A 91 14.28 6.83 7.06
C ALA A 91 15.24 7.48 8.07
N LYS A 92 15.34 6.87 9.26
CA LYS A 92 16.08 7.38 10.42
C LYS A 92 17.29 6.51 10.80
N GLY A 93 18.36 7.16 11.26
CA GLY A 93 19.52 6.51 11.87
C GLY A 93 20.52 5.90 10.87
N PRO A 94 21.54 5.18 11.36
CA PRO A 94 22.69 4.75 10.55
C PRO A 94 22.33 3.84 9.36
N LEU A 95 21.28 3.02 9.50
CA LEU A 95 20.80 2.18 8.40
C LEU A 95 20.19 3.00 7.27
N ALA A 96 19.48 4.09 7.57
CA ALA A 96 18.92 4.97 6.54
C ALA A 96 20.02 5.63 5.69
N ALA A 97 21.17 5.96 6.28
CA ALA A 97 22.31 6.47 5.53
C ALA A 97 22.87 5.45 4.50
N ALA A 98 22.72 4.15 4.76
CA ALA A 98 23.17 3.08 3.87
C ALA A 98 22.17 2.76 2.74
N PHE A 99 20.86 2.86 3.02
CA PHE A 99 19.80 2.58 2.04
C PHE A 99 19.30 3.84 1.30
N GLY A 100 19.74 5.02 1.71
CA GLY A 100 19.17 6.29 1.28
C GLY A 100 17.87 6.61 2.01
N GLY A 101 17.33 7.82 1.76
CA GLY A 101 16.12 8.31 2.40
C GLY A 101 16.30 9.74 2.90
N THR A 102 16.22 10.68 1.97
CA THR A 102 16.26 12.10 2.27
C THR A 102 14.87 12.71 2.19
N TYR A 103 14.70 13.84 2.87
CA TYR A 103 13.48 14.64 2.88
C TYR A 103 13.87 16.04 2.42
N ASP A 104 13.59 16.34 1.15
CA ASP A 104 14.06 17.55 0.47
C ASP A 104 15.58 17.73 0.59
N GLY A 105 16.32 16.63 0.37
CA GLY A 105 17.78 16.57 0.42
C GLY A 105 18.40 16.52 1.82
N LYS A 106 17.59 16.51 2.89
CA LYS A 106 18.07 16.45 4.28
C LYS A 106 17.83 15.08 4.93
N ALA A 107 18.65 14.75 5.92
CA ALA A 107 18.38 13.61 6.80
C ALA A 107 17.09 13.84 7.61
N PHE A 108 16.43 12.77 8.05
CA PHE A 108 15.17 12.85 8.80
C PHE A 108 15.27 13.80 10.01
N GLU A 109 16.32 13.66 10.81
CA GLU A 109 16.58 14.44 12.02
C GLU A 109 16.73 15.95 11.77
N GLU A 110 17.11 16.36 10.56
CA GLU A 110 17.37 17.76 10.18
C GLU A 110 16.26 18.34 9.28
N SER A 111 15.34 17.51 8.81
CA SER A 111 14.33 17.87 7.82
C SER A 111 13.10 18.56 8.41
N GLY A 112 12.75 18.25 9.66
CA GLY A 112 11.46 18.62 10.25
C GLY A 112 10.27 17.84 9.65
N ALA A 113 10.54 16.79 8.84
CA ALA A 113 9.50 15.94 8.27
C ALA A 113 8.77 15.13 9.34
N SER A 114 7.52 14.80 9.07
CA SER A 114 6.77 13.85 9.87
C SER A 114 7.28 12.42 9.61
N PRO A 115 7.17 11.48 10.58
CA PRO A 115 7.62 10.10 10.41
C PRO A 115 7.03 9.37 9.19
N TRP A 116 5.84 9.79 8.76
CA TRP A 116 5.10 9.21 7.63
C TRP A 116 5.27 9.95 6.31
N ASP A 117 6.08 11.01 6.26
CA ASP A 117 6.34 11.70 5.00
C ASP A 117 7.16 10.82 4.06
N LEU A 118 6.92 10.98 2.76
CA LEU A 118 7.62 10.21 1.74
C LEU A 118 9.02 10.81 1.52
N THR A 119 10.03 9.95 1.47
CA THR A 119 11.39 10.37 1.10
C THR A 119 11.47 10.76 -0.38
N ASP A 120 12.51 11.48 -0.75
CA ASP A 120 12.76 11.86 -2.14
C ASP A 120 12.91 10.62 -3.03
N GLN A 121 13.58 9.57 -2.52
CA GLN A 121 13.77 8.31 -3.24
C GLN A 121 12.46 7.53 -3.37
N GLN A 122 11.57 7.58 -2.37
CA GLN A 122 10.24 6.99 -2.46
C GLN A 122 9.39 7.66 -3.53
N LYS A 123 9.45 9.00 -3.60
CA LYS A 123 8.78 9.74 -4.67
C LYS A 123 9.36 9.38 -6.03
N GLU A 124 10.69 9.29 -6.13
CA GLU A 124 11.38 8.97 -7.38
C GLU A 124 10.98 7.59 -7.91
N PHE A 125 11.05 6.52 -7.11
CA PHE A 125 10.75 5.18 -7.64
C PHE A 125 9.28 5.01 -8.02
N ILE A 126 8.34 5.70 -7.35
CA ILE A 126 6.92 5.66 -7.72
C ILE A 126 6.66 6.41 -9.02
N VAL A 127 7.23 7.61 -9.15
CA VAL A 127 6.90 8.56 -10.23
C VAL A 127 7.72 8.29 -11.48
N LYS A 128 9.04 8.19 -11.34
CA LYS A 128 9.98 8.09 -12.45
C LYS A 128 10.20 6.63 -12.84
N ASP A 129 10.52 5.78 -11.86
CA ASP A 129 10.87 4.38 -12.13
C ASP A 129 9.63 3.47 -12.23
N ARG A 130 8.44 4.00 -11.90
CA ARG A 130 7.13 3.33 -12.00
C ARG A 130 7.03 2.05 -11.18
N VAL A 131 7.89 1.90 -10.17
CA VAL A 131 7.88 0.77 -9.25
C VAL A 131 6.57 0.77 -8.48
N ARG A 132 5.99 -0.42 -8.30
CA ARG A 132 4.81 -0.61 -7.45
C ARG A 132 5.04 -1.60 -6.31
N HIS A 133 6.06 -2.44 -6.38
CA HIS A 133 6.39 -3.34 -5.29
C HIS A 133 7.37 -2.71 -4.31
N VAL A 134 6.93 -2.48 -3.08
CA VAL A 134 7.72 -1.80 -2.04
C VAL A 134 8.01 -2.74 -0.90
N LEU A 135 9.29 -2.92 -0.58
CA LEU A 135 9.74 -3.76 0.52
C LEU A 135 9.98 -2.93 1.77
N ILE A 136 9.10 -3.08 2.77
CA ILE A 136 9.22 -2.44 4.06
C ILE A 136 10.11 -3.30 4.95
N MET A 137 11.29 -2.79 5.28
CA MET A 137 12.22 -3.43 6.21
C MET A 137 11.88 -3.05 7.66
N LYS A 138 11.65 -1.77 7.92
CA LYS A 138 11.39 -1.28 9.29
C LYS A 138 10.24 -0.28 9.34
N LEU A 139 9.37 -0.46 10.32
CA LEU A 139 8.30 0.46 10.70
C LEU A 139 8.55 0.96 12.13
N GLN A 140 8.27 2.24 12.37
CA GLN A 140 8.32 2.79 13.72
C GLN A 140 7.13 2.33 14.56
N ASP A 141 5.91 2.55 14.06
CA ASP A 141 4.64 2.28 14.74
C ASP A 141 3.47 2.21 13.73
N THR A 142 2.28 1.82 14.21
CA THR A 142 1.08 1.61 13.37
C THR A 142 0.60 2.89 12.73
N GLU A 143 0.56 4.00 13.48
CA GLU A 143 0.08 5.28 12.94
C GLU A 143 0.98 5.75 11.80
N THR A 144 2.30 5.68 12.00
CA THR A 144 3.28 6.00 10.99
C THR A 144 3.11 5.12 9.75
N ALA A 145 2.94 3.80 9.93
CA ALA A 145 2.74 2.87 8.82
C ALA A 145 1.49 3.19 7.99
N VAL A 146 0.35 3.40 8.65
CA VAL A 146 -0.94 3.69 7.99
C VAL A 146 -0.90 5.04 7.27
N ARG A 147 -0.41 6.10 7.94
CA ARG A 147 -0.32 7.42 7.31
C ARG A 147 0.67 7.43 6.14
N TRP A 148 1.80 6.73 6.26
CA TRP A 148 2.77 6.59 5.18
C TRP A 148 2.18 5.83 4.00
N ASN A 149 1.51 4.70 4.25
CA ASN A 149 0.84 3.93 3.21
C ASN A 149 -0.18 4.80 2.46
N ASN A 150 -1.00 5.57 3.17
CA ASN A 150 -1.98 6.46 2.54
C ASN A 150 -1.32 7.53 1.65
N LYS A 151 -0.19 8.11 2.09
CA LYS A 151 0.58 9.07 1.27
C LYS A 151 1.19 8.41 0.03
N LEU A 152 1.73 7.20 0.16
CA LEU A 152 2.29 6.44 -0.96
C LEU A 152 1.19 6.08 -1.99
N GLN A 153 0.04 5.60 -1.52
CA GLN A 153 -1.11 5.30 -2.38
C GLN A 153 -1.66 6.56 -3.06
N ALA A 154 -1.73 7.70 -2.35
CA ALA A 154 -2.10 8.97 -2.95
C ALA A 154 -1.14 9.39 -4.06
N LEU A 155 0.18 9.24 -3.86
CA LEU A 155 1.16 9.52 -4.90
C LEU A 155 1.00 8.59 -6.11
N ALA A 156 0.82 7.28 -5.87
CA ALA A 156 0.62 6.28 -6.91
C ALA A 156 -0.66 6.53 -7.72
N GLU A 157 -1.78 6.84 -7.05
CA GLU A 157 -3.06 7.23 -7.67
C GLU A 157 -2.88 8.43 -8.61
N ASN A 158 -2.06 9.39 -8.21
CA ASN A 158 -1.80 10.60 -8.98
C ASN A 158 -0.76 10.44 -10.11
N THR A 159 -0.24 9.23 -10.34
CA THR A 159 0.86 8.97 -11.28
C THR A 159 0.45 7.97 -12.36
N GLY A 160 0.79 8.23 -13.63
CA GLY A 160 0.62 7.28 -14.73
C GLY A 160 -0.81 6.74 -14.84
N PHE A 161 -0.95 5.42 -14.76
CA PHE A 161 -2.24 4.70 -14.78
C PHE A 161 -2.86 4.51 -13.39
N GLY A 162 -2.47 5.28 -12.38
CA GLY A 162 -3.04 5.18 -11.03
C GLY A 162 -2.92 3.78 -10.39
N ILE A 163 -1.98 2.96 -10.86
CA ILE A 163 -1.76 1.60 -10.35
C ILE A 163 -1.29 1.74 -8.90
N PRO A 164 -1.96 1.09 -7.93
CA PRO A 164 -1.61 1.22 -6.52
C PRO A 164 -0.24 0.62 -6.22
N ALA A 165 0.40 1.12 -5.17
CA ALA A 165 1.58 0.46 -4.63
C ALA A 165 1.16 -0.83 -3.89
N ASN A 166 2.03 -1.84 -3.94
CA ASN A 166 1.91 -3.09 -3.22
C ASN A 166 3.06 -3.20 -2.22
N ASN A 167 2.73 -2.98 -0.95
CA ASN A 167 3.67 -3.05 0.14
C ASN A 167 3.80 -4.50 0.63
N SER A 168 5.04 -4.89 0.91
CA SER A 168 5.42 -6.21 1.41
C SER A 168 6.46 -6.08 2.51
N SER A 169 6.69 -7.15 3.24
CA SER A 169 7.63 -7.20 4.35
C SER A 169 8.12 -8.63 4.56
N ASP A 170 9.31 -8.77 5.13
CA ASP A 170 9.71 -10.02 5.79
C ASP A 170 8.72 -10.38 6.91
N PRO A 171 8.57 -11.68 7.26
CA PRO A 171 7.67 -12.11 8.32
C PRO A 171 7.95 -11.39 9.65
N ARG A 172 6.95 -10.69 10.15
CA ARG A 172 7.04 -9.85 11.35
C ARG A 172 6.49 -10.51 12.62
N HIS A 173 5.65 -11.54 12.49
CA HIS A 173 4.93 -12.13 13.61
C HIS A 173 5.71 -13.20 14.40
N GLY A 174 6.89 -13.62 13.92
CA GLY A 174 7.72 -14.59 14.64
C GLY A 174 8.43 -13.98 15.84
N ALA A 175 8.34 -14.62 17.01
CA ALA A 175 9.25 -14.35 18.12
C ALA A 175 10.69 -14.71 17.69
N GLY A 176 11.65 -13.79 17.85
CA GLY A 176 13.02 -13.94 17.34
C GLY A 176 13.76 -15.16 17.91
N SER A 177 14.64 -15.76 17.10
CA SER A 177 15.41 -16.97 17.47
C SER A 177 16.45 -16.77 18.59
N SER A 178 16.75 -15.52 18.96
CA SER A 178 17.70 -15.18 20.03
C SER A 178 17.04 -14.92 21.38
N ALA A 179 15.72 -15.07 21.50
CA ALA A 179 14.98 -14.63 22.68
C ALA A 179 14.02 -15.71 23.18
N GLU A 180 14.43 -16.40 24.24
CA GLU A 180 13.62 -17.36 25.00
C GLU A 180 12.38 -16.67 25.63
N TYR A 181 12.42 -15.34 25.83
CA TYR A 181 11.36 -14.53 26.44
C TYR A 181 11.34 -13.08 25.92
N MET A 182 10.87 -12.84 24.69
CA MET A 182 10.51 -11.47 24.24
C MET A 182 9.07 -11.48 23.74
N GLY A 183 8.12 -11.21 24.65
CA GLY A 183 6.72 -10.91 24.30
C GLY A 183 6.52 -9.51 23.73
N VAL A 184 7.59 -8.72 23.58
CA VAL A 184 7.54 -7.33 23.09
C VAL A 184 8.75 -7.08 22.21
N THR A 185 8.58 -6.96 20.90
CA THR A 185 9.66 -6.53 19.98
C THR A 185 9.57 -5.04 19.63
N GLY A 186 8.81 -4.25 20.38
CA GLY A 186 8.56 -2.84 20.06
C GLY A 186 7.77 -2.61 18.77
N GLU A 187 7.47 -3.66 18.01
CA GLU A 187 6.60 -3.59 16.84
C GLU A 187 5.15 -3.79 17.27
N PRO A 188 4.20 -3.03 16.72
CA PRO A 188 2.81 -2.99 17.17
C PRO A 188 1.94 -4.12 16.57
N ILE A 189 2.46 -5.34 16.59
CA ILE A 189 1.82 -6.55 16.03
C ILE A 189 1.96 -7.73 17.00
N SER A 190 1.07 -8.71 16.86
CA SER A 190 1.12 -9.93 17.68
C SER A 190 2.39 -10.73 17.42
N LYS A 191 2.87 -11.42 18.47
CA LYS A 191 4.05 -12.27 18.42
C LYS A 191 3.68 -13.71 18.71
N TRP A 192 4.07 -14.58 17.80
CA TRP A 192 3.73 -15.98 17.76
C TRP A 192 5.00 -16.83 17.84
N ALA A 193 4.82 -18.11 18.16
CA ALA A 193 5.89 -19.08 18.02
C ALA A 193 6.42 -19.08 16.57
N ASN A 194 7.71 -19.32 16.41
CA ASN A 194 8.28 -19.50 15.08
C ASN A 194 7.68 -20.74 14.38
N GLY A 195 7.96 -20.92 13.09
CA GLY A 195 7.39 -22.02 12.30
C GLY A 195 7.63 -23.40 12.92
N ILE A 196 8.81 -23.65 13.48
CA ILE A 196 9.13 -24.91 14.17
C ILE A 196 8.23 -25.09 15.41
N GLY A 197 8.09 -24.05 16.23
CA GLY A 197 7.25 -24.08 17.43
C GLY A 197 5.77 -24.29 17.12
N LEU A 198 5.24 -23.63 16.09
CA LEU A 198 3.86 -23.85 15.62
C LEU A 198 3.65 -25.29 15.14
N THR A 199 4.60 -25.85 14.39
CA THR A 199 4.48 -27.24 13.89
C THR A 199 4.63 -28.29 15.00
N ALA A 200 5.38 -28.01 16.07
CA ALA A 200 5.56 -28.92 17.19
C ALA A 200 4.26 -29.18 17.97
N ALA A 201 3.26 -28.31 17.85
CA ALA A 201 1.94 -28.50 18.44
C ALA A 201 1.10 -29.58 17.72
N PHE A 202 1.40 -29.90 16.45
CA PHE A 202 0.57 -30.79 15.61
C PHE A 202 -0.90 -30.35 15.51
N GLU A 203 -1.16 -29.03 15.56
CA GLU A 203 -2.51 -28.44 15.51
C GLU A 203 -2.67 -27.54 14.26
N PRO A 204 -3.15 -28.08 13.12
CA PRO A 204 -3.34 -27.29 11.90
C PRO A 204 -4.29 -26.09 12.06
N GLU A 205 -5.30 -26.22 12.92
CA GLU A 205 -6.26 -25.14 13.18
C GLU A 205 -5.60 -23.94 13.87
N ALA A 206 -4.65 -24.16 14.80
CA ALA A 206 -3.89 -23.09 15.42
C ALA A 206 -2.99 -22.36 14.40
N VAL A 207 -2.42 -23.09 13.43
CA VAL A 207 -1.64 -22.50 12.34
C VAL A 207 -2.52 -21.68 11.39
N ARG A 208 -3.75 -22.14 11.12
CA ARG A 208 -4.75 -21.39 10.35
C ARG A 208 -5.13 -20.09 11.05
N GLU A 209 -5.43 -20.15 12.35
CA GLU A 209 -5.77 -18.98 13.17
C GLU A 209 -4.63 -17.95 13.19
N PHE A 210 -3.38 -18.41 13.35
CA PHE A 210 -2.20 -17.56 13.21
C PHE A 210 -2.18 -16.84 11.85
N GLY A 211 -2.41 -17.56 10.75
CA GLY A 211 -2.45 -16.98 9.41
C GLY A 211 -3.56 -15.93 9.23
N GLU A 212 -4.73 -16.18 9.80
CA GLU A 212 -5.88 -15.25 9.76
C GLU A 212 -5.59 -13.96 10.54
N ILE A 213 -5.02 -14.07 11.74
CA ILE A 213 -4.64 -12.93 12.56
C ILE A 213 -3.52 -12.13 11.89
N GLY A 214 -2.47 -12.81 11.41
CA GLY A 214 -1.36 -12.15 10.71
C GLY A 214 -1.81 -11.41 9.45
N ALA A 215 -2.74 -12.00 8.68
CA ALA A 215 -3.33 -11.35 7.51
C ALA A 215 -4.16 -10.11 7.88
N ALA A 216 -4.93 -10.16 8.97
CA ALA A 216 -5.72 -9.02 9.44
C ALA A 216 -4.82 -7.86 9.90
N GLU A 217 -3.76 -8.16 10.65
CA GLU A 217 -2.80 -7.15 11.13
C GLU A 217 -2.01 -6.52 9.98
N TYR A 218 -1.56 -7.31 8.99
CA TYR A 218 -0.91 -6.76 7.80
C TYR A 218 -1.82 -5.85 6.98
N ARG A 219 -3.08 -6.24 6.77
CA ARG A 219 -4.05 -5.38 6.10
C ARG A 219 -4.27 -4.07 6.85
N ALA A 220 -4.32 -4.12 8.19
CA ALA A 220 -4.45 -2.92 9.01
C ALA A 220 -3.24 -1.97 8.88
N LEU A 221 -2.06 -2.50 8.57
CA LEU A 221 -0.84 -1.72 8.28
C LEU A 221 -0.71 -1.27 6.83
N GLY A 222 -1.65 -1.64 5.95
CA GLY A 222 -1.55 -1.37 4.51
C GLY A 222 -0.60 -2.29 3.75
N ILE A 223 -0.27 -3.45 4.33
CA ILE A 223 0.47 -4.54 3.68
C ILE A 223 -0.58 -5.51 3.11
N THR A 224 -0.60 -5.66 1.78
CA THR A 224 -1.71 -6.33 1.07
C THR A 224 -1.24 -7.43 0.10
N THR A 225 0.03 -7.81 0.17
CA THR A 225 0.61 -8.97 -0.52
C THR A 225 0.15 -10.29 0.09
#